data_AF-A0A2D6YIK8-F1
#
_entry.id   AF-A0A2D6YIK8-F1
#
_cell.length_a   1.000
_cell.length_b   1.000
_cell.length_c   1.000
_cell.angle_alpha   90.00
_cell.angle_beta   90.00
_cell.angle_gamma   90.00
#
_symmetry.space_group_name_H-M   'P 1'
#
loop_
_entity.id
_entity.type
_entity.pdbx_description
1 polymer ?
#
loop_
_entity_poly.entity_id
_entity_poly.type
_entity_poly.pdbx_seq_one_letter_code
_entity_poly.pdbx_strand_id
1 'polypeptide(L)' 'MKRDGKRPHYDQILAWLTNEFECRPLEKCDFRYLLKELQEQLNSTEEELLRHGFRRAYRQLVEGV' A
#
# COMPACT_ATOMS: atom_id res chain seq x y z
N MET A 1 -1.36 -27.98 6.07
CA MET A 1 -1.19 -26.64 5.46
C MET A 1 -1.88 -25.63 6.36
N LYS A 2 -1.12 -24.90 7.19
CA LYS A 2 -1.68 -23.82 8.01
C LYS A 2 -1.92 -22.62 7.08
N ARG A 3 -3.18 -22.26 6.86
CA ARG A 3 -3.54 -20.97 6.28
C ARG A 3 -3.39 -19.95 7.41
N ASP A 4 -2.16 -19.51 7.65
CA ASP A 4 -1.91 -18.36 8.52
C ASP A 4 -2.68 -17.17 7.94
N GLY A 5 -3.51 -16.55 8.79
CA GLY A 5 -4.34 -15.40 8.45
C GLY A 5 -3.47 -14.25 7.98
N LYS A 6 -3.34 -14.10 6.66
CA LYS A 6 -2.59 -13.04 5.99
C LYS A 6 -3.28 -11.70 6.22
N ARG A 7 -3.00 -11.07 7.36
CA ARG A 7 -3.10 -9.61 7.47
C ARG A 7 -2.15 -9.02 6.42
N PRO A 8 -2.49 -7.91 5.77
CA PRO A 8 -1.60 -7.35 4.76
C PRO A 8 -0.25 -7.01 5.38
N HIS A 9 0.77 -7.76 4.97
CA HIS A 9 2.13 -7.52 5.39
C HIS A 9 2.68 -6.34 4.62
N TYR A 10 3.64 -5.62 5.22
CA TYR A 10 4.35 -4.50 4.60
C TYR A 10 4.76 -4.80 3.15
N ASP A 11 5.25 -6.01 2.87
CA ASP A 11 5.69 -6.44 1.54
C ASP A 11 4.56 -6.43 0.50
N GLN A 12 3.34 -6.77 0.90
CA GLN A 12 2.18 -6.72 -0.02
C GLN A 12 1.80 -5.28 -0.34
N ILE A 13 1.84 -4.40 0.66
CA ILE A 13 1.57 -2.97 0.50
C ILE A 13 2.64 -2.34 -0.41
N LEU A 14 3.91 -2.67 -0.18
CA LEU A 14 5.02 -2.17 -0.97
C LEU A 14 4.96 -2.67 -2.42
N ALA A 15 4.70 -3.96 -2.63
CA ALA A 15 4.57 -4.52 -3.97
C ALA A 15 3.42 -3.88 -4.75
N TRP A 16 2.28 -3.67 -4.10
CA TRP A 16 1.13 -3.01 -4.72
C TRP A 16 1.47 -1.56 -5.08
N LEU A 17 1.99 -0.77 -4.14
CA LEU A 17 2.36 0.62 -4.40
C LEU A 17 3.42 0.73 -5.51
N THR A 18 4.41 -0.18 -5.54
CA THR A 18 5.44 -0.19 -6.59
C THR A 18 4.81 -0.35 -7.97
N ASN A 19 3.90 -1.32 -8.13
CA ASN A 19 3.17 -1.52 -9.37
C ASN A 19 2.35 -0.27 -9.77
N GLU A 20 1.72 0.41 -8.81
CA GLU A 20 0.95 1.63 -9.09
C GLU A 20 1.84 2.78 -9.57
N PHE A 21 3.02 2.96 -8.96
CA PHE A 21 4.00 3.96 -9.37
C PHE A 21 4.65 3.65 -10.73
N GLU A 22 4.74 2.37 -11.11
CA GLU A 22 5.23 1.95 -12.43
C GLU A 22 4.16 2.10 -13.53
N CYS A 23 2.89 1.83 -13.20
CA CYS A 23 1.81 1.77 -14.19
C CYS A 23 1.07 3.09 -14.41
N ARG A 24 1.19 4.06 -13.48
CA ARG A 24 0.43 5.32 -13.53
C ARG A 24 1.37 6.53 -13.43
N PRO A 25 0.99 7.69 -14.00
CA PRO A 25 1.70 8.94 -13.76
C PRO A 25 1.72 9.28 -12.27
N LEU A 26 2.83 9.82 -11.76
CA LEU A 26 2.99 10.21 -10.35
C LEU A 26 1.89 11.13 -9.83
N GLU A 27 1.33 11.98 -10.70
CA GLU A 27 0.20 12.86 -10.42
C GLU A 27 -1.08 12.11 -10.00
N LYS A 28 -1.20 10.83 -10.38
CA LYS A 28 -2.28 9.92 -10.00
C LYS A 28 -1.94 9.04 -8.79
N CYS A 29 -0.71 9.10 -8.30
CA CYS A 29 -0.24 8.36 -7.14
C CYS A 29 -0.40 9.18 -5.85
N ASP A 30 -1.54 9.86 -5.67
CA ASP A 30 -1.81 10.61 -4.46
C ASP A 30 -1.97 9.68 -3.24
N PHE A 31 -1.41 10.08 -2.10
CA PHE A 31 -1.43 9.31 -0.87
C PHE A 31 -2.83 8.86 -0.45
N ARG A 32 -3.81 9.78 -0.44
CA ARG A 32 -5.17 9.46 0.02
C ARG A 32 -5.91 8.60 -0.99
N TYR A 33 -5.67 8.87 -2.27
CA TYR A 33 -6.24 8.07 -3.35
C TYR A 33 -5.77 6.61 -3.27
N LEU A 34 -4.45 6.39 -3.21
CA LEU A 34 -3.86 5.05 -3.12
C LEU A 34 -4.25 4.32 -1.83
N LEU A 35 -4.34 5.05 -0.71
CA LEU A 35 -4.78 4.48 0.56
C LEU A 35 -6.22 3.97 0.45
N LYS A 36 -7.11 4.77 -0.15
CA LYS A 36 -8.51 4.40 -0.34
C LYS A 36 -8.66 3.21 -1.28
N GLU A 37 -7.96 3.19 -2.42
CA GLU A 37 -7.99 2.02 -3.33
C GLU A 37 -7.53 0.76 -2.62
N LEU A 38 -6.47 0.84 -1.81
CA LEU A 38 -5.94 -0.30 -1.09
C LEU A 38 -6.87 -0.77 0.04
N GLN A 39 -7.59 0.14 0.70
CA GLN A 39 -8.63 -0.21 1.67
C GLN A 39 -9.73 -1.05 1.03
N GLU A 40 -10.20 -0.66 -0.15
CA GLU A 40 -11.23 -1.38 -0.91
C GLU A 40 -10.71 -2.74 -1.39
N GLN A 41 -9.48 -2.83 -1.89
CA GLN A 41 -8.90 -4.08 -2.38
C GLN A 41 -8.62 -5.11 -1.29
N LEU A 42 -8.19 -4.67 -0.11
CA LEU A 42 -7.81 -5.55 0.99
C LEU A 42 -8.90 -5.70 2.05
N ASN A 43 -10.06 -5.08 1.85
CA ASN A 43 -11.14 -5.00 2.85
C ASN A 43 -10.57 -4.64 4.25
N SER A 44 -9.71 -3.63 4.28
CA SER A 44 -8.93 -3.23 5.45
C SER A 44 -9.25 -1.78 5.83
N THR A 45 -9.12 -1.46 7.10
CA THR A 45 -9.27 -0.09 7.57
C THR A 45 -8.02 0.75 7.27
N GLU A 46 -8.19 2.07 7.22
CA GLU A 46 -7.07 3.00 7.10
C GLU A 46 -6.04 2.77 8.21
N GLU A 47 -6.50 2.61 9.45
CA GLU A 47 -5.65 2.40 10.62
C GLU A 47 -4.79 1.13 10.48
N GLU A 48 -5.37 0.03 9.99
CA GLU A 48 -4.63 -1.21 9.73
C GLU A 48 -3.56 -1.03 8.67
N LEU A 49 -3.87 -0.40 7.54
CA LEU A 49 -2.89 -0.16 6.47
C LEU A 49 -1.75 0.76 6.94
N LEU A 50 -2.08 1.80 7.70
CA LEU A 50 -1.08 2.68 8.30
C LEU A 50 -0.19 1.93 9.30
N ARG A 51 -0.78 1.10 10.16
CA ARG A 51 -0.07 0.25 11.12
C ARG A 51 0.81 -0.80 10.43
N HIS A 52 0.39 -1.28 9.26
CA HIS A 52 1.14 -2.21 8.42
C HIS A 52 2.18 -1.54 7.51
N GLY A 53 2.34 -0.22 7.62
CA GLY A 53 3.47 0.50 7.05
C GLY A 53 3.21 1.14 5.69
N PHE A 54 1.94 1.36 5.31
CA PHE A 54 1.57 2.11 4.10
C PHE A 54 2.31 3.45 3.99
N ARG A 55 2.37 4.23 5.08
CA ARG A 55 3.08 5.51 5.10
C ARG A 55 4.57 5.37 4.77
N ARG A 56 5.21 4.31 5.27
CA ARG A 56 6.62 4.05 5.02
C ARG A 56 6.84 3.63 3.57
N ALA A 57 6.06 2.69 3.06
CA ALA A 57 6.16 2.22 1.69
C ALA A 57 5.91 3.34 0.67
N TYR A 58 4.90 4.18 0.91
CA TYR A 58 4.61 5.34 0.07
C TYR A 58 5.79 6.35 0.03
N ARG A 59 6.35 6.71 1.20
CA ARG A 59 7.52 7.60 1.23
C ARG A 59 8.73 7.01 0.51
N GLN A 60 8.95 5.71 0.66
CA GLN A 60 10.04 5.01 -0.03
C GLN A 60 9.99 5.26 -1.55
N LEU A 61 8.78 5.21 -2.14
CA LEU A 61 8.57 5.37 -3.57
C LEU A 61 8.57 6.83 -4.03
N VAL A 62 8.09 7.78 -3.21
CA VAL A 62 8.07 9.21 -3.55
C VAL A 62 9.43 9.87 -3.35
N GLU A 63 10.11 9.55 -2.25
CA GLU A 63 11.36 10.20 -1.83
C GLU A 63 12.60 9.43 -2.29
N GLY A 64 12.45 8.18 -2.78
CA GLY A 64 13.55 7.35 -3.25
C GLY A 64 14.51 6.88 -2.14
N VAL A 65 14.03 6.81 -0.89
CA VAL A 65 14.79 6.42 0.31
C VAL A 65 14.93 4.91 0.43
#